data_AF-A0ABD0KJD8-F1
#
_entry.id   AF-A0ABD0KJD8-F1
#
_cell.length_a   1.000
_cell.length_b   1.000
_cell.length_c   1.000
_cell.angle_alpha   90.00
_cell.angle_beta   90.00
_cell.angle_gamma   90.00
#
_symmetry.space_group_name_H-M   'P 1'
#
loop_
_entity.id
_entity.type
_entity.pdbx_description
1 polymer ?
#
loop_
_entity_poly.entity_id
_entity_poly.type
_entity_poly.pdbx_seq_one_letter_code
_entity_poly.pdbx_strand_id
1 'polypeptide(L)'
;VKTYLGPFEIVSLVGTLSGGEGGHLHISLSDDKGAVIGGHVVGDLYVHTTAEVVIGECAGLAFAREHDVMTGYDELKVNTTGHSPS
;
A
#
# COMPACT_ATOMS: atom_id res chain seq x y z
N VAL A 1 -7.68 -15.02 -3.18
CA VAL A 1 -6.63 -14.62 -2.21
C VAL A 1 -5.74 -15.82 -1.94
N LYS A 2 -4.41 -15.65 -1.89
CA LYS A 2 -3.44 -16.71 -1.56
C LYS A 2 -2.63 -16.28 -0.33
N THR A 3 -2.38 -17.21 0.58
CA THR A 3 -1.53 -16.99 1.76
C THR A 3 -0.25 -17.79 1.61
N TYR A 4 0.88 -17.17 1.90
CA TYR A 4 2.20 -17.79 1.88
C TYR A 4 2.78 -17.78 3.30
N LEU A 5 3.30 -18.92 3.74
CA LEU A 5 3.92 -19.08 5.06
C LEU A 5 5.38 -19.47 4.87
N GLY A 6 6.27 -18.85 5.64
CA GLY A 6 7.70 -19.09 5.58
C GLY A 6 8.50 -17.82 5.82
N PRO A 7 9.83 -17.94 5.94
CA PRO A 7 10.71 -16.77 5.92
C PRO A 7 10.74 -16.17 4.50
N PHE A 8 10.52 -14.86 4.42
CA PHE A 8 10.60 -14.11 3.18
C PHE A 8 11.30 -12.77 3.42
N GLU A 9 12.05 -12.33 2.43
CA GLU A 9 12.66 -10.99 2.41
C GLU A 9 11.75 -10.01 1.66
N ILE A 10 11.48 -8.85 2.26
CA ILE A 10 10.76 -7.76 1.58
C ILE A 10 11.73 -7.12 0.59
N VAL A 11 11.55 -7.41 -0.70
CA VAL A 11 12.40 -6.85 -1.76
C VAL A 11 11.77 -5.62 -2.44
N SER A 12 10.46 -5.40 -2.25
CA SER A 12 9.78 -4.17 -2.61
C SER A 12 8.44 -4.07 -1.86
N LEU A 13 8.10 -2.88 -1.36
CA LEU A 13 6.79 -2.55 -0.80
C LEU A 13 6.42 -1.14 -1.28
N VAL A 14 5.38 -1.04 -2.10
CA VAL A 14 5.00 0.21 -2.78
C VAL A 14 3.50 0.42 -2.74
N GLY A 15 3.07 1.67 -2.68
CA GLY A 15 1.66 1.99 -2.80
C GLY A 15 1.28 3.33 -2.20
N THR A 16 -0.03 3.57 -2.12
CA THR A 16 -0.60 4.81 -1.56
C THR A 16 -1.40 4.51 -0.30
N LEU A 17 -1.35 5.43 0.65
CA LEU A 17 -2.13 5.40 1.89
C LEU A 17 -3.16 6.53 1.82
N SER A 18 -4.44 6.21 2.01
CA SER A 18 -5.55 7.17 2.12
C SER A 18 -6.06 7.16 3.56
N GLY A 19 -5.96 8.29 4.25
CA GLY A 19 -6.17 8.39 5.70
C GLY A 19 -7.48 7.76 6.15
N GLY A 20 -7.43 6.72 6.98
CA GLY A 20 -8.59 6.00 7.50
C GLY A 20 -9.30 5.06 6.50
N GLU A 21 -9.17 5.28 5.20
CA GLU A 21 -9.82 4.51 4.12
C GLU A 21 -8.96 3.34 3.59
N GLY A 22 -7.82 3.07 4.25
CA GLY A 22 -6.92 1.98 3.92
C GLY A 22 -5.83 2.35 2.91
N GLY A 23 -4.99 1.39 2.57
CA GLY A 23 -3.89 1.54 1.62
C GLY A 23 -4.08 0.65 0.39
N HIS A 24 -3.59 1.11 -0.76
CA HIS A 24 -3.42 0.26 -1.93
C HIS A 24 -1.93 -0.07 -2.02
N LEU A 25 -1.53 -1.17 -1.37
CA LEU A 25 -0.15 -1.62 -1.28
C LEU A 25 0.08 -2.87 -2.14
N HIS A 26 1.22 -2.90 -2.83
CA HIS A 26 1.74 -4.06 -3.53
C HIS A 26 3.09 -4.42 -2.92
N ILE A 27 3.36 -5.71 -2.83
CA ILE A 27 4.57 -6.24 -2.22
C ILE A 27 5.24 -7.23 -3.16
N SER A 28 6.56 -7.32 -3.11
CA SER A 28 7.35 -8.41 -3.65
C SER A 28 8.18 -9.04 -2.53
N LEU A 29 8.12 -10.36 -2.43
CA LEU A 29 8.76 -11.17 -1.41
C LEU A 29 9.67 -12.20 -2.06
N SER A 30 10.91 -12.28 -1.60
CA SER A 30 11.86 -13.31 -2.05
C SER A 30 11.95 -14.43 -1.01
N ASP A 31 11.94 -15.69 -1.47
CA ASP A 31 12.26 -16.84 -0.62
C ASP A 31 13.78 -17.08 -0.49
N ASP A 32 14.15 -18.13 0.25
CA ASP A 32 15.54 -18.54 0.51
C ASP A 32 16.31 -19.00 -0.74
N LYS A 33 15.62 -19.23 -1.85
CA LYS A 33 16.21 -19.59 -3.16
C LYS A 33 16.28 -18.39 -4.11
N GLY A 34 15.83 -17.21 -3.68
CA GLY A 34 15.77 -16.02 -4.53
C GLY A 34 14.55 -15.98 -5.45
N ALA A 35 13.59 -16.88 -5.31
CA ALA A 35 12.36 -16.84 -6.09
C ALA A 35 11.43 -15.76 -5.53
N VAL A 36 10.92 -14.90 -6.41
CA VAL A 36 10.09 -13.76 -6.04
C VAL A 36 8.63 -14.05 -6.31
N ILE A 37 7.80 -13.83 -5.29
CA ILE A 37 6.35 -13.73 -5.41
C ILE A 37 5.94 -12.27 -5.24
N GLY A 38 4.87 -11.85 -5.89
CA GLY A 38 4.37 -10.48 -5.73
C GLY A 38 2.88 -10.37 -6.00
N GLY A 39 2.31 -9.24 -5.55
CA GLY A 39 0.90 -8.92 -5.77
C GLY A 39 0.36 -7.88 -4.80
N HIS A 40 -0.96 -7.70 -4.84
CA HIS A 40 -1.69 -6.84 -3.93
C HIS A 40 -1.68 -7.42 -2.52
N VAL A 41 -1.39 -6.57 -1.53
CA VAL A 41 -1.41 -6.94 -0.12
C VAL A 41 -2.87 -7.11 0.32
N VAL A 42 -3.20 -8.28 0.87
CA VAL A 42 -4.53 -8.58 1.42
C VAL A 42 -4.36 -9.17 2.82
N GLY A 43 -5.01 -8.55 3.80
CA GLY A 43 -4.97 -9.00 5.20
C GLY A 43 -3.66 -8.66 5.90
N ASP A 44 -3.30 -9.48 6.89
CA ASP A 44 -2.15 -9.24 7.77
C ASP A 44 -0.82 -9.66 7.12
N LEU A 45 0.21 -8.84 7.33
CA LEU A 45 1.61 -9.14 7.04
C LEU A 45 2.39 -9.20 8.36
N TYR A 46 2.75 -10.39 8.79
CA TYR A 46 3.50 -10.58 10.03
C TYR A 46 5.00 -10.37 9.79
N VAL A 47 5.55 -9.30 10.35
CA VAL A 47 6.99 -9.03 10.32
C VAL A 47 7.70 -10.03 11.23
N HIS A 48 8.71 -10.73 10.69
CA HIS A 48 9.52 -11.66 11.48
C HIS A 48 10.57 -10.92 12.30
N THR A 49 11.53 -10.27 11.64
CA THR A 49 12.67 -9.58 12.27
C THR A 49 12.48 -8.08 12.29
N THR A 50 12.40 -7.46 11.11
CA THR A 50 12.18 -6.02 10.92
C THR A 50 11.47 -5.76 9.60
N ALA A 51 10.80 -4.62 9.53
CA ALA A 51 10.37 -4.01 8.27
C ALA A 51 10.75 -2.53 8.34
N GLU A 52 11.79 -2.16 7.62
CA GLU A 52 12.24 -0.77 7.53
C GLU A 52 11.41 -0.07 6.44
N VAL A 53 10.52 0.84 6.86
CA VAL A 53 9.57 1.49 5.96
C VAL A 53 9.75 3.01 6.03
N VAL A 54 9.81 3.64 4.85
CA VAL A 54 9.78 5.09 4.71
C VAL A 54 8.42 5.50 4.14
N ILE A 55 7.74 6.43 4.79
CA ILE A 55 6.46 6.97 4.34
C ILE A 55 6.66 8.43 3.94
N GLY A 56 6.32 8.75 2.69
CA GLY A 56 6.27 10.11 2.20
C GLY A 56 4.88 10.71 2.38
N GLU A 57 4.80 11.90 2.96
CA GLU A 57 3.55 12.66 3.07
C GLU A 57 3.47 13.70 1.94
N CYS A 58 2.34 13.74 1.24
CA CYS A 58 2.05 14.79 0.26
C CYS A 58 1.32 15.96 0.92
N ALA A 59 2.07 16.83 1.60
CA ALA A 59 1.52 18.01 2.28
C ALA A 59 0.66 18.87 1.33
N GLY A 60 -0.51 19.31 1.81
CA GLY A 60 -1.48 20.07 1.00
C GLY A 60 -2.42 19.20 0.15
N LEU A 61 -2.25 17.88 0.16
CA LEU A 61 -3.13 16.93 -0.52
C LEU A 61 -3.81 15.98 0.47
N ALA A 62 -5.02 15.56 0.14
CA ALA A 62 -5.75 14.50 0.81
C ALA A 62 -6.09 13.40 -0.20
N PHE A 63 -5.70 12.17 0.11
CA PHE A 63 -6.06 10.99 -0.68
C PHE A 63 -7.33 10.37 -0.12
N ALA A 64 -8.29 10.14 -1.00
CA ALA A 64 -9.55 9.45 -0.73
C ALA A 64 -9.74 8.30 -1.73
N ARG A 65 -10.73 7.44 -1.45
CA ARG A 65 -11.17 6.36 -2.32
C ARG A 65 -12.61 6.61 -2.73
N GLU A 66 -12.83 6.88 -4.01
CA GLU A 66 -14.17 7.13 -4.56
C GLU A 66 -14.57 6.01 -5.52
N HIS A 67 -15.81 5.53 -5.42
CA HIS A 67 -16.31 4.48 -6.30
C HIS A 67 -16.34 4.94 -7.76
N ASP A 68 -15.60 4.26 -8.63
CA ASP A 68 -15.63 4.46 -10.07
C ASP A 68 -16.52 3.39 -10.73
N VAL A 69 -17.61 3.83 -11.37
CA VAL A 69 -18.56 2.94 -12.06
C VAL A 69 -17.92 2.19 -13.23
N MET A 70 -16.86 2.73 -13.84
CA MET A 70 -16.18 2.10 -14.97
C MET A 70 -15.28 0.94 -14.55
N THR A 71 -14.64 1.04 -13.38
CA THR A 71 -13.76 -0.03 -12.87
C THR A 71 -14.50 -0.96 -11.90
N GLY A 72 -15.57 -0.47 -11.27
CA GLY A 72 -16.32 -1.16 -10.23
C GLY A 72 -15.62 -1.17 -8.87
N TYR A 73 -14.53 -0.39 -8.71
CA TYR A 73 -13.72 -0.33 -7.49
C TYR A 73 -13.64 1.09 -6.95
N ASP A 74 -13.22 1.21 -5.69
CA ASP A 74 -12.93 2.51 -5.09
C ASP A 74 -11.52 2.95 -5.50
N GLU A 75 -11.47 3.90 -6.43
CA GLU A 75 -10.23 4.37 -7.05
C GLU A 75 -9.64 5.55 -6.30
N LEU A 76 -8.35 5.80 -6.50
CA LEU A 76 -7.66 6.93 -5.88
C LEU A 76 -8.23 8.26 -6.36
N LYS A 77 -8.74 9.06 -5.42
CA LYS A 77 -9.04 10.48 -5.59
C LYS A 77 -8.02 11.33 -4.86
N VAL A 78 -7.48 12.33 -5.53
CA VAL A 78 -6.56 13.31 -4.93
C VAL A 78 -7.28 14.65 -4.82
N ASN A 79 -7.45 15.12 -3.60
CA ASN A 79 -8.05 16.41 -3.26
C ASN A 79 -6.98 17.35 -2.70
N THR A 80 -7.19 18.66 -2.81
CA THR A 80 -6.38 19.64 -2.08
C THR A 80 -6.93 19.81 -0.66
N THR A 81 -6.05 19.82 0.33
CA THR A 81 -6.44 20.28 1.68
C THR A 81 -6.41 21.80 1.65
N GLY A 82 -7.59 22.42 1.69
CA GLY A 82 -7.71 23.88 1.53
C GLY A 82 -6.81 24.63 2.50
N HIS A 83 -5.74 25.24 1.99
CA HIS A 83 -5.04 26.30 2.69
C HIS A 83 -5.83 27.57 2.39
N SER A 84 -6.69 27.99 3.30
CA SER A 84 -7.07 29.41 3.33
C SER A 84 -5.77 30.17 3.61
N PRO A 85 -5.27 31.02 2.70
CA PRO A 85 -4.14 31.87 3.03
C PRO A 85 -4.58 32.78 4.18
N SER A 86 -3.86 32.70 5.30
CA SER A 86 -3.92 33.70 6.37
C SER A 86 -3.48 35.05 5.86
#